data_AF-A0A2D5CS88-F1
#
_entry.id   AF-A0A2D5CS88-F1
#
_cell.length_a   1.000
_cell.length_b   1.000
_cell.length_c   1.000
_cell.angle_alpha   90.00
_cell.angle_beta   90.00
_cell.angle_gamma   90.00
#
_symmetry.space_group_name_H-M   'P 1'
#
loop_
_entity.id
_entity.type
_entity.pdbx_description
1 polymer ?
#
loop_
_entity_poly.entity_id
_entity_poly.type
_entity_poly.pdbx_seq_one_letter_code
_entity_poly.pdbx_strand_id
1 'polypeptide(L)'
;MNNPKIANVGSNWVLNPNHTIDAIEEEFDLSASAYEQSSFDWDCRGADDGAAFFARLVSPHSRVVDASCGSGLVGQRLGELGFGDLTGYDISSAMLALAREKNIYSGGLYKTDIQALPLEANAYGALVCIAVFPTYTGMNLKGNAMPLAIVFTDNDIMPSI
;
A
#
# COMPACT_ATOMS: atom_id res chain seq x y z
N MET A 1 33.12 -7.45 13.91
CA MET A 1 32.37 -8.45 13.13
C MET A 1 31.16 -7.72 12.56
N ASN A 2 31.23 -7.33 11.29
CA ASN A 2 30.16 -6.58 10.63
C ASN A 2 29.02 -7.54 10.30
N ASN A 3 27.82 -7.24 10.80
CA ASN A 3 26.61 -8.01 10.54
C ASN A 3 26.23 -7.87 9.05
N PRO A 4 26.26 -8.95 8.25
CA PRO A 4 25.96 -8.84 6.84
C PRO A 4 24.45 -8.67 6.64
N LYS A 5 24.07 -7.50 6.11
CA LYS A 5 22.85 -7.25 5.34
C LYS A 5 21.52 -7.45 6.08
N ILE A 6 21.11 -6.43 6.82
CA ILE A 6 19.72 -5.98 6.66
C ILE A 6 19.74 -5.25 5.32
N ALA A 7 19.31 -5.90 4.24
CA ALA A 7 19.21 -5.26 2.94
C ALA A 7 18.13 -4.18 3.06
N ASN A 8 18.48 -2.92 2.78
CA ASN A 8 17.48 -1.86 2.67
C ASN A 8 16.58 -2.21 1.48
N VAL A 9 15.36 -2.66 1.75
CA VAL A 9 14.34 -2.93 0.73
C VAL A 9 14.17 -1.67 -0.13
N GLY A 10 14.24 -1.81 -1.45
CA GLY A 10 14.12 -0.70 -2.40
C GLY A 10 15.39 0.13 -2.66
N SER A 11 16.50 -0.12 -1.95
CA SER A 11 17.76 0.63 -2.18
C SER A 11 18.39 0.37 -3.55
N ASN A 12 18.16 -0.80 -4.14
CA ASN A 12 18.60 -1.13 -5.49
C ASN A 12 17.78 -0.39 -6.57
N TRP A 13 16.55 0.05 -6.25
CA TRP A 13 15.60 0.61 -7.22
C TRP A 13 15.83 2.08 -7.51
N VAL A 14 16.38 2.82 -6.56
CA VAL A 14 16.84 4.21 -6.78
C VAL A 14 17.99 4.25 -7.80
N LEU A 15 18.72 3.14 -7.95
CA LEU A 15 19.93 3.07 -8.75
C LEU A 15 19.73 2.38 -10.12
N ASN A 16 18.60 1.71 -10.34
CA ASN A 16 18.27 1.05 -11.60
C ASN A 16 16.82 1.35 -11.98
N PRO A 17 16.53 2.08 -13.07
CA PRO A 17 15.16 2.45 -13.43
C PRO A 17 14.40 1.40 -14.27
N ASN A 18 15.05 0.30 -14.69
CA ASN A 18 14.44 -0.71 -15.57
C ASN A 18 14.10 -2.00 -14.81
N HIS A 19 13.10 -1.95 -13.92
CA HIS A 19 12.63 -3.13 -13.19
C HIS A 19 11.40 -3.73 -13.87
N THR A 20 11.36 -5.06 -14.00
CA THR A 20 10.14 -5.80 -14.33
C THR A 20 9.31 -6.02 -13.07
N ILE A 21 7.99 -6.21 -13.22
CA ILE A 21 7.11 -6.54 -12.09
C ILE A 21 7.61 -7.79 -11.35
N ASP A 22 8.06 -8.82 -12.07
CA ASP A 22 8.63 -10.03 -11.48
C ASP A 22 9.84 -9.75 -10.57
N ALA A 23 10.73 -8.83 -10.97
CA ALA A 23 11.90 -8.49 -10.16
C ALA A 23 11.53 -7.69 -8.90
N ILE A 24 10.47 -6.88 -8.98
CA ILE A 24 9.94 -6.14 -7.82
C ILE A 24 9.27 -7.14 -6.86
N GLU A 25 8.47 -8.06 -7.39
CA GLU A 25 7.83 -9.12 -6.62
C GLU A 25 8.85 -9.97 -5.87
N GLU A 26 9.90 -10.45 -6.55
CA GLU A 26 10.95 -11.28 -5.95
C GLU A 26 11.63 -10.58 -4.77
N GLU A 27 11.94 -9.29 -4.89
CA GLU A 27 12.58 -8.54 -3.79
C GLU A 27 11.67 -8.37 -2.58
N PHE A 28 10.37 -8.09 -2.78
CA PHE A 28 9.41 -8.03 -1.68
C PHE A 28 9.21 -9.41 -1.05
N ASP A 29 9.12 -10.48 -1.85
CA ASP A 29 9.00 -11.85 -1.36
C ASP A 29 10.20 -12.26 -0.49
N LEU A 30 11.42 -11.92 -0.91
CA LEU A 30 12.65 -12.18 -0.16
C LEU A 30 12.72 -11.38 1.15
N SER A 31 12.17 -10.17 1.15
CA SER A 31 12.31 -9.23 2.27
C SER A 31 11.16 -9.30 3.29
N ALA A 32 10.03 -9.93 2.93
CA ALA A 32 8.80 -9.94 3.71
C ALA A 32 9.02 -10.31 5.19
N SER A 33 9.78 -11.36 5.47
CA SER A 33 10.01 -11.85 6.85
C SER A 33 10.67 -10.83 7.80
N ALA A 34 11.41 -9.86 7.24
CA ALA A 34 12.03 -8.78 8.00
C ALA A 34 11.38 -7.42 7.71
N TYR A 35 10.33 -7.36 6.90
CA TYR A 35 9.77 -6.13 6.36
C TYR A 35 9.37 -5.18 7.49
N GLU A 36 8.40 -5.52 8.33
CA GLU A 36 7.94 -4.64 9.42
C GLU A 36 9.02 -4.34 10.49
N GLN A 37 10.08 -5.16 10.58
CA GLN A 37 11.20 -4.95 11.53
C GLN A 37 12.30 -4.06 10.96
N SER A 38 12.47 -4.03 9.63
CA SER A 38 13.50 -3.31 8.90
C SER A 38 12.99 -2.05 8.20
N SER A 39 11.69 -2.03 7.89
CA SER A 39 10.92 -0.84 7.55
C SER A 39 11.03 0.11 8.72
N PHE A 40 11.90 1.09 8.51
CA PHE A 40 12.18 2.21 9.37
C PHE A 40 10.86 2.90 9.79
N ASP A 41 10.91 3.73 10.84
CA ASP A 41 9.83 4.60 11.37
C ASP A 41 8.95 5.29 10.28
N TRP A 42 9.43 5.40 9.05
CA TRP A 42 8.74 5.94 7.87
C TRP A 42 7.51 5.16 7.40
N ASP A 43 7.55 3.83 7.26
CA ASP A 43 6.40 3.06 6.74
C ASP A 43 5.24 3.08 7.75
N CYS A 44 5.58 2.92 9.03
CA CYS A 44 4.61 3.02 10.11
C CYS A 44 3.99 4.43 10.17
N ARG A 45 4.80 5.49 10.06
CA ARG A 45 4.29 6.87 9.97
C ARG A 45 3.45 7.11 8.72
N GLY A 46 3.86 6.58 7.58
CA GLY A 46 3.12 6.70 6.32
C GLY A 46 1.75 6.02 6.40
N ALA A 47 1.70 4.83 7.00
CA ALA A 47 0.44 4.14 7.28
C ALA A 47 -0.44 4.94 8.24
N ASP A 48 0.12 5.45 9.34
CA ASP A 48 -0.62 6.24 10.33
C ASP A 48 -1.18 7.54 9.72
N ASP A 49 -0.32 8.37 9.13
CA ASP A 49 -0.67 9.68 8.58
C ASP A 49 -1.61 9.54 7.38
N GLY A 50 -1.34 8.58 6.50
CA GLY A 50 -2.13 8.38 5.30
C GLY A 50 -3.50 7.76 5.59
N ALA A 51 -3.59 6.79 6.51
CA ALA A 51 -4.89 6.26 6.94
C ALA A 51 -5.72 7.33 7.67
N ALA A 52 -5.09 8.14 8.52
CA ALA A 52 -5.77 9.26 9.20
C ALA A 52 -6.28 10.29 8.19
N PHE A 53 -5.49 10.63 7.17
CA PHE A 53 -5.93 11.55 6.11
C PHE A 53 -7.07 10.95 5.29
N PHE A 54 -6.97 9.67 4.91
CA PHE A 54 -8.04 8.96 4.18
C PHE A 54 -9.36 8.94 4.96
N ALA A 55 -9.31 8.65 6.26
CA ALA A 55 -10.49 8.61 7.13
C ALA A 55 -11.19 9.98 7.31
N ARG A 56 -10.52 11.08 6.98
CA ARG A 56 -11.17 12.41 6.96
C ARG A 56 -12.00 12.66 5.71
N LEU A 57 -11.79 11.86 4.66
CA LEU A 57 -12.40 12.05 3.34
C LEU A 57 -13.42 10.94 3.01
N VAL A 58 -13.26 9.76 3.60
CA VAL A 58 -14.06 8.56 3.29
C VAL A 58 -14.84 8.11 4.51
N SER A 59 -16.10 7.73 4.30
CA SER A 59 -16.92 7.10 5.34
C SER A 59 -16.35 5.73 5.71
N PRO A 60 -16.30 5.35 7.01
CA PRO A 60 -15.90 4.00 7.42
C PRO A 60 -16.84 2.88 6.93
N HIS A 61 -18.03 3.24 6.44
CA HIS A 61 -18.97 2.30 5.83
C HIS A 61 -18.73 2.07 4.32
N SER A 62 -17.80 2.81 3.71
CA SER A 62 -17.43 2.62 2.32
C SER A 62 -16.67 1.31 2.13
N ARG A 63 -16.88 0.65 0.99
CA ARG A 63 -16.01 -0.44 0.55
C ARG A 63 -14.70 0.12 0.01
N VAL A 64 -13.59 -0.28 0.62
CA VAL A 64 -12.27 0.28 0.33
C VAL A 64 -11.35 -0.76 -0.30
N VAL A 65 -10.63 -0.33 -1.34
CA VAL A 65 -9.49 -1.04 -1.91
C VAL A 65 -8.20 -0.48 -1.33
N ASP A 66 -7.39 -1.31 -0.68
CA ASP A 66 -6.00 -1.03 -0.33
C ASP A 66 -5.09 -1.59 -1.44
N ALA A 67 -4.66 -0.73 -2.35
CA ALA A 67 -3.85 -1.09 -3.50
C ALA A 67 -2.37 -1.01 -3.15
N SER A 68 -1.61 -2.06 -3.49
CA SER A 68 -0.26 -2.30 -2.97
C SER A 68 -0.24 -2.36 -1.44
N CYS A 69 -1.13 -3.18 -0.88
CA CYS A 69 -1.38 -3.24 0.56
C CYS A 69 -0.17 -3.76 1.37
N GLY A 70 0.82 -4.38 0.73
CA GLY A 70 2.01 -4.91 1.38
C GLY A 70 1.66 -5.87 2.52
N SER A 71 2.32 -5.70 3.67
CA SER A 71 2.03 -6.46 4.89
C SER A 71 0.72 -6.03 5.56
N GLY A 72 0.05 -5.01 5.05
CA GLY A 72 -1.27 -4.55 5.49
C GLY A 72 -1.26 -3.54 6.64
N LEU A 73 -0.18 -2.76 6.80
CA LEU A 73 -0.11 -1.71 7.82
C LEU A 73 -1.19 -0.64 7.64
N VAL A 74 -1.43 -0.20 6.40
CA VAL A 74 -2.47 0.78 6.07
C VAL A 74 -3.85 0.22 6.38
N GLY A 75 -4.20 -0.94 5.84
CA GLY A 75 -5.45 -1.63 6.16
C GLY A 75 -5.65 -1.83 7.67
N GLN A 76 -4.60 -2.16 8.43
CA GLN A 76 -4.68 -2.27 9.89
C GLN A 76 -5.12 -0.94 10.54
N ARG A 77 -4.50 0.18 10.14
CA ARG A 77 -4.89 1.50 10.65
C ARG A 77 -6.30 1.90 10.24
N LEU A 78 -6.71 1.58 9.02
CA LEU A 78 -8.09 1.79 8.58
C LEU A 78 -9.07 0.96 9.42
N GLY A 79 -8.74 -0.30 9.72
CA GLY A 79 -9.52 -1.14 10.62
C GLY A 79 -9.67 -0.54 12.02
N GLU A 80 -8.57 0.00 12.59
CA GLU A 80 -8.58 0.72 13.87
C GLU A 80 -9.45 2.00 13.83
N LEU A 81 -9.58 2.62 12.65
CA LEU A 81 -10.43 3.80 12.39
C LEU A 81 -11.88 3.44 12.02
N GLY A 82 -12.25 2.15 12.04
CA GLY A 82 -13.62 1.67 11.86
C GLY A 82 -14.00 1.23 10.44
N PHE A 83 -13.05 1.18 9.51
CA PHE A 83 -13.31 0.63 8.18
C PHE A 83 -13.42 -0.90 8.25
N GLY A 84 -14.58 -1.42 7.90
CA GLY A 84 -14.91 -2.85 8.03
C GLY A 84 -14.95 -3.64 6.72
N ASP A 85 -15.03 -2.97 5.56
CA ASP A 85 -15.10 -3.59 4.23
C ASP A 85 -13.83 -3.25 3.42
N LEU A 86 -12.74 -3.96 3.74
CA LEU A 86 -11.41 -3.76 3.17
C LEU A 86 -11.05 -4.91 2.22
N THR A 87 -10.61 -4.57 1.01
CA THR A 87 -10.02 -5.51 0.05
C THR A 87 -8.59 -5.09 -0.24
N GLY A 88 -7.63 -6.01 -0.10
CA GLY A 88 -6.21 -5.71 -0.34
C GLY A 88 -5.69 -6.38 -1.61
N TYR A 89 -4.85 -5.65 -2.35
CA TYR A 89 -4.14 -6.17 -3.52
C TYR A 89 -2.65 -5.90 -3.41
N ASP A 90 -1.84 -6.91 -3.70
CA ASP A 90 -0.38 -6.76 -3.79
C ASP A 90 0.20 -7.74 -4.81
N ILE A 91 1.38 -7.47 -5.33
CA ILE A 91 2.08 -8.40 -6.23
C ILE A 91 2.79 -9.50 -5.44
N SER A 92 3.21 -9.25 -4.20
CA SER A 92 3.98 -10.19 -3.39
C SER A 92 3.08 -11.15 -2.61
N SER A 93 3.22 -12.45 -2.90
CA SER A 93 2.54 -13.51 -2.13
C SER A 93 2.99 -13.52 -0.66
N ALA A 94 4.27 -13.25 -0.40
CA ALA A 94 4.80 -13.25 0.97
C ALA A 94 4.27 -12.07 1.79
N MET A 95 4.14 -10.88 1.19
CA MET A 95 3.53 -9.73 1.83
C MET A 95 2.04 -9.97 2.13
N LEU A 96 1.30 -10.56 1.17
CA LEU A 96 -0.09 -10.96 1.39
C LEU A 96 -0.25 -12.02 2.49
N ALA A 97 0.75 -12.86 2.73
CA ALA A 97 0.73 -13.80 3.85
C ALA A 97 0.73 -13.05 5.19
N LEU A 98 1.58 -12.04 5.35
CA LEU A 98 1.61 -11.18 6.54
C LEU A 98 0.31 -10.39 6.72
N ALA A 99 -0.22 -9.82 5.63
CA ALA A 99 -1.50 -9.10 5.65
C ALA A 99 -2.67 -9.98 6.13
N ARG A 100 -2.64 -11.27 5.75
CA ARG A 100 -3.67 -12.23 6.15
C ARG A 100 -3.67 -12.52 7.65
N GLU A 101 -2.50 -12.49 8.30
CA GLU A 101 -2.39 -12.70 9.75
C GLU A 101 -3.12 -11.62 10.56
N LYS A 102 -3.26 -10.41 9.99
CA LYS A 102 -3.96 -9.30 10.65
C LYS A 102 -5.48 -9.47 10.68
N ASN A 103 -6.05 -10.31 9.80
CA ASN A 103 -7.49 -10.62 9.74
C ASN A 103 -8.41 -9.38 9.63
N ILE A 104 -7.98 -8.35 8.89
CA ILE A 104 -8.74 -7.09 8.70
C ILE A 104 -9.37 -6.96 7.29
N TYR A 105 -8.93 -7.76 6.32
CA TYR A 105 -9.40 -7.71 4.92
C TYR A 105 -10.61 -8.61 4.68
N SER A 106 -11.79 -8.17 5.14
CA SER A 106 -13.06 -8.90 4.99
C SER A 106 -13.49 -9.10 3.53
N GLY A 107 -13.12 -8.17 2.63
CA GLY A 107 -13.35 -8.26 1.20
C GLY A 107 -12.35 -9.15 0.45
N GLY A 108 -11.29 -9.60 1.13
CA GLY A 108 -10.30 -10.53 0.61
C GLY A 108 -8.94 -9.90 0.31
N LEU A 109 -7.99 -10.79 0.02
CA LEU A 109 -6.61 -10.47 -0.33
C LEU A 109 -6.25 -11.16 -1.64
N TYR A 110 -5.79 -10.39 -2.62
CA TYR A 110 -5.60 -10.86 -3.98
C TYR A 110 -4.22 -10.51 -4.52
N LYS A 111 -3.57 -11.49 -5.15
CA LYS A 111 -2.30 -11.27 -5.85
C LYS A 111 -2.58 -10.67 -7.23
N THR A 112 -2.21 -9.41 -7.45
CA THR A 112 -2.49 -8.70 -8.72
C THR A 112 -1.55 -7.51 -8.86
N ASP A 113 -1.08 -7.26 -10.10
CA ASP A 113 -0.45 -5.98 -10.44
C ASP A 113 -1.49 -4.87 -10.38
N ILE A 114 -1.21 -3.82 -9.60
CA ILE A 114 -2.13 -2.71 -9.41
C ILE A 114 -2.47 -1.98 -10.72
N GLN A 115 -1.62 -2.08 -11.75
CA GLN A 115 -1.89 -1.55 -13.09
C GLN A 115 -3.02 -2.30 -13.82
N ALA A 116 -3.32 -3.52 -13.38
CA ALA A 116 -4.32 -4.41 -13.95
C ALA A 116 -5.47 -4.69 -12.96
N LEU A 117 -5.71 -3.81 -11.98
CA LEU A 117 -6.80 -4.01 -11.03
C LEU A 117 -8.15 -4.15 -11.74
N PRO A 118 -8.92 -5.20 -11.43
CA PRO A 118 -10.26 -5.38 -11.97
C PRO A 118 -11.25 -4.49 -11.19
N LEU A 119 -11.05 -3.18 -11.23
CA LEU A 119 -11.98 -2.24 -10.64
C LEU A 119 -13.21 -2.13 -11.55
N GLU A 120 -14.25 -2.88 -11.22
CA GLU A 120 -15.55 -2.64 -11.84
C GLU A 120 -16.09 -1.27 -11.41
N ALA A 121 -16.62 -0.51 -12.37
CA ALA A 121 -17.27 0.76 -12.09
C ALA A 121 -18.37 0.56 -11.04
N ASN A 122 -18.40 1.41 -10.01
CA ASN A 122 -19.34 1.37 -8.88
C ASN A 122 -19.23 0.15 -7.94
N ALA A 123 -18.19 -0.69 -8.04
CA ALA A 123 -18.01 -1.82 -7.13
C ALA A 123 -17.38 -1.43 -5.78
N TYR A 124 -16.70 -0.27 -5.73
CA TYR A 124 -15.93 0.23 -4.58
C TYR A 124 -16.25 1.71 -4.34
N GLY A 125 -16.25 2.13 -3.08
CA GLY A 125 -16.51 3.52 -2.69
C GLY A 125 -15.25 4.38 -2.58
N ALA A 126 -14.08 3.75 -2.37
CA ALA A 126 -12.79 4.44 -2.36
C ALA A 126 -11.63 3.47 -2.60
N LEU A 127 -10.53 3.99 -3.15
CA LEU A 127 -9.24 3.31 -3.25
C LEU A 127 -8.18 4.13 -2.53
N VAL A 128 -7.40 3.46 -1.70
CA VAL A 128 -6.21 3.99 -1.06
C VAL A 128 -5.00 3.26 -1.65
N CYS A 129 -3.96 4.03 -2.00
CA CYS A 129 -2.66 3.51 -2.39
C CYS A 129 -1.60 4.33 -1.66
N ILE A 130 -1.20 3.84 -0.49
CA ILE A 130 -0.13 4.45 0.31
C ILE A 130 1.12 3.66 0.04
N ALA A 131 1.66 3.87 -1.15
CA ALA A 131 2.89 3.24 -1.55
C ALA A 131 4.05 4.20 -1.28
N VAL A 132 5.01 3.76 -0.48
CA VAL A 132 6.31 4.43 -0.41
C VAL A 132 7.04 4.12 -1.71
N PHE A 133 6.94 5.00 -2.73
CA PHE A 133 7.63 4.74 -4.01
C PHE A 133 8.24 5.99 -4.63
N PRO A 134 9.32 5.79 -5.40
CA PRO A 134 9.58 6.62 -6.57
C PRO A 134 9.20 5.95 -7.91
N THR A 135 8.83 4.66 -7.97
CA THR A 135 8.89 3.92 -9.26
C THR A 135 7.75 4.12 -10.25
N TYR A 136 6.66 4.83 -9.95
CA TYR A 136 5.56 4.95 -10.93
C TYR A 136 5.47 6.26 -11.72
N THR A 137 6.37 7.20 -11.53
CA THR A 137 6.47 8.35 -12.44
C THR A 137 7.93 8.78 -12.54
N GLY A 138 8.36 9.28 -13.69
CA GLY A 138 9.66 9.96 -13.85
C GLY A 138 9.81 11.25 -13.01
N MET A 139 9.23 11.30 -11.81
CA MET A 139 9.33 12.40 -10.87
C MET A 139 10.57 12.20 -10.00
N ASN A 140 11.64 12.91 -10.37
CA ASN A 140 12.83 13.08 -9.56
C ASN A 140 12.51 14.04 -8.40
N LEU A 141 11.77 13.56 -7.39
CA LEU A 141 11.49 14.33 -6.18
C LEU A 141 12.71 14.28 -5.26
N LYS A 142 13.55 15.32 -5.34
CA LYS A 142 14.51 15.62 -4.27
C LYS A 142 13.74 16.14 -3.04
N GLY A 143 13.25 15.23 -2.20
CA GLY A 143 12.61 15.56 -0.93
C GLY A 143 11.80 14.39 -0.35
N ASN A 144 11.79 14.28 0.99
CA ASN A 144 11.06 13.28 1.79
C ASN A 144 9.53 13.44 1.68
N ALA A 145 8.95 13.29 0.49
CA ALA A 145 7.52 13.29 0.30
C ALA A 145 7.01 11.84 0.22
N MET A 146 6.19 11.43 1.18
CA MET A 146 5.37 10.21 1.09
C MET A 146 4.35 10.41 -0.03
N PRO A 147 4.39 9.64 -1.13
CA PRO A 147 3.35 9.71 -2.13
C PRO A 147 2.10 9.01 -1.57
N LEU A 148 1.09 9.80 -1.25
CA LEU A 148 -0.25 9.32 -0.93
C LEU A 148 -1.13 9.50 -2.17
N ALA A 149 -1.53 8.41 -2.82
CA ALA A 149 -2.54 8.45 -3.87
C ALA A 149 -3.87 7.96 -3.28
N ILE A 150 -4.84 8.86 -3.17
CA ILE A 150 -6.23 8.52 -2.82
C ILE A 150 -7.06 8.74 -4.08
N VAL A 151 -7.69 7.68 -4.57
CA VAL A 151 -8.51 7.71 -5.77
C VAL A 151 -9.94 7.39 -5.37
N PHE A 152 -10.86 8.30 -5.64
CA PHE A 152 -12.29 8.10 -5.41
C PHE A 152 -12.94 7.59 -6.68
N THR A 153 -13.76 6.55 -6.55
CA THR A 153 -14.44 5.90 -7.67
C THR A 153 -15.91 6.30 -7.79
N ASP A 154 -16.42 7.16 -6.89
CA ASP A 154 -17.76 7.73 -6.95
C ASP A 154 -17.77 9.19 -7.44
N ASN A 155 -18.83 9.51 -8.19
CA ASN A 155 -19.17 10.84 -8.71
C ASN A 155 -19.61 11.87 -7.62
N ASP A 156 -19.47 11.57 -6.33
CA ASP A 156 -19.98 12.44 -5.25
C ASP A 156 -18.91 12.93 -4.26
N ILE A 157 -17.73 13.31 -4.77
CA ILE A 157 -16.84 14.22 -4.02
C ILE A 157 -16.72 15.55 -4.74
N MET A 158 -17.84 16.28 -4.73
CA MET A 158 -17.78 17.71 -4.51
C MET A 158 -18.63 17.99 -3.27
N PRO A 159 -18.05 18.42 -2.13
CA PRO A 159 -18.85 19.21 -1.21
C PRO A 159 -19.28 20.44 -2.02
N SER A 160 -20.59 20.64 -2.14
CA SER A 160 -21.14 21.90 -2.61
C SER A 160 -20.51 23.04 -1.79
N ILE A 161 -19.68 23.84 -2.46
CA ILE A 161 -19.25 25.17 -1.99
C ILE A 161 -20.29 26.18 -2.46
#